data_AF-A0A0Q5VI86-F1
#
_entry.id   AF-A0A0Q5VI86-F1
#
_cell.length_a   1.000
_cell.length_b   1.000
_cell.length_c   1.000
_cell.angle_alpha   90.00
_cell.angle_beta   90.00
_cell.angle_gamma   90.00
#
_symmetry.space_group_name_H-M   'P 1'
#
loop_
_entity.id
_entity.type
_entity.pdbx_description
1 polymer ?
#
loop_
_entity_poly.entity_id
_entity_poly.type
_entity_poly.pdbx_seq_one_letter_code
_entity_poly.pdbx_strand_id
1 'polypeptide(L)'
;MTNTHSPGPDILLSEAQRGARGVIVKVGGHCHHDEHETELERRLLELGLVEGANVELLHEGLIGRDPIAVKVDDMRVALRRREAANLMVRLAA
;
A
#
# COMPACT_ATOMS: atom_id res chain seq x y z
N MET A 1 -3.30 -31.35 -10.10
CA MET A 1 -2.59 -30.71 -8.98
C MET A 1 -2.56 -29.22 -9.27
N THR A 2 -3.53 -28.45 -8.78
CA THR A 2 -3.50 -26.98 -8.87
C THR A 2 -3.62 -26.48 -7.46
N ASN A 3 -2.50 -26.08 -6.86
CA ASN A 3 -2.49 -25.46 -5.54
C ASN A 3 -3.45 -24.27 -5.57
N THR A 4 -4.56 -24.38 -4.84
CA THR A 4 -5.40 -23.25 -4.49
C THR A 4 -4.60 -22.41 -3.49
N HIS A 5 -3.73 -21.54 -3.99
CA HIS A 5 -3.18 -20.47 -3.17
C HIS A 5 -4.34 -19.50 -2.94
N SER A 6 -5.08 -19.69 -1.85
CA SER A 6 -6.10 -18.73 -1.44
C SER A 6 -5.43 -17.36 -1.35
N PRO A 7 -5.85 -16.37 -2.16
CA PRO A 7 -5.34 -15.02 -1.99
C PRO A 7 -5.63 -14.59 -0.56
N GLY A 8 -4.62 -14.04 0.13
CA GLY A 8 -4.83 -13.48 1.47
C GLY A 8 -5.84 -12.33 1.43
N PRO A 9 -6.31 -11.86 2.59
CA PRO A 9 -7.27 -10.77 2.63
C PRO A 9 -6.70 -9.49 2.02
N ASP A 10 -7.59 -8.73 1.38
CA ASP A 10 -7.32 -7.38 0.89
C ASP A 10 -7.48 -6.41 2.07
N ILE A 11 -6.41 -5.72 2.45
CA ILE A 11 -6.38 -4.79 3.58
C ILE A 11 -5.80 -3.45 3.16
N LEU A 12 -6.06 -2.39 3.93
CA LEU A 12 -5.40 -1.11 3.71
C LEU A 12 -3.94 -1.16 4.15
N LEU A 13 -3.05 -0.54 3.39
CA LEU A 13 -1.63 -0.47 3.77
C LEU A 13 -1.44 0.26 5.12
N SER A 14 -2.33 1.19 5.46
CA SER A 14 -2.35 1.86 6.77
C SER A 14 -2.71 0.96 7.95
N GLU A 15 -3.35 -0.19 7.70
CA GLU A 15 -3.75 -1.20 8.68
C GLU A 15 -2.81 -2.42 8.69
N ALA A 16 -1.97 -2.55 7.66
CA ALA A 16 -1.02 -3.64 7.54
C ALA A 16 0.02 -3.60 8.67
N GLN A 17 0.32 -4.78 9.23
CA GLN A 17 1.29 -4.93 10.31
C GLN A 17 2.73 -4.90 9.77
N ARG A 18 3.69 -4.49 10.59
CA ARG A 18 5.12 -4.56 10.25
C ARG A 18 5.51 -5.98 9.84
N GLY A 19 6.22 -6.12 8.73
CA GLY A 19 6.58 -7.40 8.12
C GLY A 19 5.49 -7.99 7.21
N ALA A 20 4.33 -7.33 7.07
CA ALA A 20 3.33 -7.72 6.09
C ALA A 20 3.89 -7.60 4.68
N ARG A 21 3.60 -8.61 3.86
CA ARG A 21 4.01 -8.70 2.46
C ARG A 21 2.78 -8.98 1.62
N GLY A 22 2.71 -8.37 0.46
CA GLY A 22 1.54 -8.48 -0.40
C GLY A 22 1.74 -7.82 -1.75
N VAL A 23 0.64 -7.70 -2.49
CA VAL A 23 0.59 -7.01 -3.77
C VAL A 23 -0.41 -5.88 -3.70
N ILE A 24 -0.08 -4.72 -4.27
CA ILE A 24 -1.04 -3.62 -4.40
C ILE A 24 -2.15 -4.09 -5.35
N VAL A 25 -3.39 -4.06 -4.88
CA VAL A 25 -4.55 -4.42 -5.69
C VAL A 25 -5.41 -3.23 -6.04
N LYS A 26 -5.19 -2.09 -5.39
CA LYS A 26 -5.87 -0.83 -5.69
C LYS A 26 -5.09 0.37 -5.16
N VAL A 27 -5.10 1.45 -5.94
CA VAL A 27 -4.55 2.77 -5.59
C VAL A 27 -5.70 3.78 -5.64
N GLY A 28 -5.85 4.59 -4.59
CA GLY A 28 -7.00 5.51 -4.43
C GLY A 28 -8.26 4.81 -3.89
N GLY A 29 -9.11 5.55 -3.15
CA GLY A 29 -10.37 4.95 -2.70
C GLY A 29 -11.24 5.69 -1.68
N HIS A 30 -10.81 6.79 -1.07
CA HIS A 30 -11.59 7.46 -0.02
C HIS A 30 -12.34 8.70 -0.55
N CYS A 31 -13.35 8.43 -1.39
CA CYS A 31 -14.30 9.40 -1.92
C CYS A 31 -13.71 10.31 -3.03
N HIS A 32 -14.06 9.96 -4.28
CA HIS A 32 -13.81 10.75 -5.52
C HIS A 32 -14.56 12.10 -5.58
N HIS A 33 -14.78 12.78 -4.45
CA HIS A 33 -15.44 14.09 -4.41
C HIS A 33 -14.46 15.26 -4.27
N ASP A 34 -13.17 14.99 -4.02
CA ASP A 34 -12.14 16.02 -3.83
C ASP A 34 -11.04 15.93 -4.92
N GLU A 35 -10.74 17.04 -5.58
CA GLU A 35 -9.63 17.15 -6.55
C GLU A 35 -8.27 16.76 -5.92
N HIS A 36 -8.15 16.96 -4.60
CA HIS A 36 -6.98 16.56 -3.82
C HIS A 36 -6.74 15.05 -3.80
N GLU A 37 -7.78 14.22 -3.81
CA GLU A 37 -7.64 12.75 -3.84
C GLU A 37 -7.11 12.28 -5.19
N THR A 38 -7.60 12.86 -6.29
CA THR A 38 -7.14 12.53 -7.65
C THR A 38 -5.68 12.92 -7.86
N GLU A 39 -5.25 14.08 -7.34
CA GLU A 39 -3.83 14.49 -7.38
C GLU A 39 -2.96 13.56 -6.52
N LEU A 40 -3.46 13.11 -5.35
CA LEU A 40 -2.75 12.16 -4.51
C LEU A 40 -2.57 10.81 -5.21
N GLU A 41 -3.64 10.26 -5.78
CA GLU A 41 -3.61 9.03 -6.56
C GLU A 41 -2.57 9.12 -7.68
N ARG A 42 -2.59 10.22 -8.43
CA ARG A 42 -1.61 10.48 -9.50
C ARG A 42 -0.18 10.49 -8.96
N ARG A 43 0.09 11.17 -7.84
CA ARG A 43 1.42 11.19 -7.21
C ARG A 43 1.87 9.80 -6.77
N LEU A 44 0.97 8.99 -6.24
CA LEU A 44 1.28 7.60 -5.85
C LEU A 44 1.69 6.79 -7.09
N LEU A 45 0.94 6.93 -8.19
CA LEU A 45 1.28 6.28 -9.46
C LEU A 45 2.62 6.77 -10.01
N GLU A 46 2.91 8.07 -9.94
CA GLU A 46 4.20 8.66 -10.34
C GLU A 46 5.38 8.16 -9.49
N LEU A 47 5.14 7.81 -8.22
CA LEU A 47 6.13 7.17 -7.34
C LEU A 47 6.34 5.68 -7.64
N GLY A 48 5.54 5.08 -8.54
CA GLY A 48 5.60 3.66 -8.88
C GLY A 48 4.70 2.76 -8.02
N LEU A 49 3.81 3.34 -7.20
CA LEU A 49 2.80 2.58 -6.47
C LEU A 49 1.64 2.29 -7.44
N VAL A 50 1.76 1.19 -8.17
CA VAL A 50 0.79 0.75 -9.17
C VAL A 50 0.18 -0.59 -8.78
N GLU A 51 -0.97 -0.91 -9.35
CA GLU A 51 -1.60 -2.23 -9.18
C GLU A 51 -0.67 -3.34 -9.70
N GLY A 52 -0.53 -4.41 -8.91
CA GLY A 52 0.38 -5.52 -9.17
C GLY A 52 1.80 -5.34 -8.61
N ALA A 53 2.16 -4.16 -8.10
CA ALA A 53 3.46 -3.96 -7.45
C ALA A 53 3.57 -4.76 -6.15
N ASN A 54 4.73 -5.39 -5.94
CA ASN A 54 4.99 -6.14 -4.71
C ASN A 54 5.32 -5.16 -3.58
N VAL A 55 4.64 -5.29 -2.45
CA VAL A 55 4.86 -4.42 -1.30
C VAL A 55 5.26 -5.21 -0.07
N GLU A 56 6.22 -4.65 0.66
CA GLU A 56 6.67 -5.15 1.96
C GLU A 56 6.73 -3.99 2.96
N LEU A 57 6.01 -4.14 4.06
CA LEU A 57 5.97 -3.13 5.10
C LEU A 57 7.18 -3.27 6.02
N LEU A 58 8.17 -2.39 5.83
CA LEU A 58 9.45 -2.46 6.53
C LEU A 58 9.33 -1.97 7.97
N HIS A 59 8.80 -0.77 8.17
CA HIS A 59 8.74 -0.14 9.49
C HIS A 59 7.76 1.03 9.52
N GLU A 60 7.10 1.27 10.65
CA GLU A 60 6.35 2.51 10.89
C GLU A 60 7.23 3.51 11.67
N GLY A 61 7.22 4.80 11.37
CA GLY A 61 8.05 5.81 12.03
C GLY A 61 7.97 5.79 13.56
N LEU A 62 9.09 6.12 14.22
CA LEU A 62 9.28 6.07 15.68
C LEU A 62 8.31 6.98 16.47
N ILE A 63 7.82 8.05 15.86
CA ILE A 63 6.92 9.03 16.46
C ILE A 63 5.60 9.02 15.69
N GLY A 64 4.49 8.71 16.36
CA GLY A 64 3.15 8.77 15.75
C GLY A 64 2.84 7.70 14.70
N ARG A 65 3.70 6.69 14.51
CA ARG A 65 3.56 5.65 13.46
C ARG A 65 3.41 6.23 12.05
N ASP A 66 4.08 7.35 11.81
CA ASP A 66 4.09 8.09 10.56
C ASP A 66 5.49 8.71 10.37
N PRO A 67 6.12 8.61 9.18
CA PRO A 67 5.67 7.90 7.97
C PRO A 67 5.85 6.38 8.06
N ILE A 68 5.15 5.64 7.19
CA ILE A 68 5.26 4.20 7.00
C ILE A 68 6.28 3.92 5.89
N ALA A 69 7.37 3.24 6.23
CA ALA A 69 8.37 2.79 5.27
C ALA A 69 7.92 1.47 4.65
N VAL A 70 7.74 1.50 3.32
CA VAL A 70 7.39 0.34 2.52
C VAL A 70 8.43 0.12 1.43
N LYS A 71 8.70 -1.14 1.12
CA LYS A 71 9.43 -1.53 -0.07
C LYS A 71 8.41 -1.84 -1.15
N VAL A 72 8.53 -1.20 -2.31
CA VAL A 72 7.69 -1.41 -3.50
C VAL A 72 8.61 -1.96 -4.58
N ASP A 73 8.45 -3.22 -4.95
CA ASP A 73 9.35 -3.98 -5.83
C ASP A 73 10.84 -3.85 -5.41
N ASP A 74 11.65 -3.08 -6.14
CA ASP A 74 13.06 -2.82 -5.80
C ASP A 74 13.29 -1.44 -5.13
N MET A 75 12.25 -0.63 -5.03
CA MET A 75 12.30 0.72 -4.46
C MET A 75 11.85 0.74 -3.00
N ARG A 76 12.36 1.70 -2.22
CA ARG A 76 11.90 1.98 -0.86
C ARG A 76 11.24 3.34 -0.82
N VAL A 77 9.99 3.38 -0.39
CA VAL A 77 9.16 4.58 -0.34
C VAL A 77 8.69 4.79 1.10
N ALA A 78 8.78 6.02 1.58
CA ALA A 78 8.17 6.40 2.85
C ALA A 78 6.85 7.12 2.56
N LEU A 79 5.75 6.49 2.93
CA LEU A 79 4.41 7.02 2.73
C LEU A 79 3.86 7.57 4.04
N ARG A 80 3.20 8.73 4.00
CA ARG A 80 2.40 9.18 5.14
C ARG A 80 1.26 8.19 5.39
N ARG A 81 0.81 8.10 6.64
CA ARG A 81 -0.31 7.23 7.03
C ARG A 81 -1.59 7.53 6.25
N ARG A 82 -1.79 8.79 5.82
CA ARG A 82 -2.89 9.21 4.94
C ARG A 82 -2.76 8.64 3.52
N GLU A 83 -1.56 8.61 2.96
CA GLU A 83 -1.29 8.01 1.64
C GLU A 83 -1.49 6.49 1.69
N ALA A 84 -0.96 5.84 2.73
CA ALA A 84 -1.15 4.42 2.95
C ALA A 84 -2.62 4.03 3.21
N ALA A 85 -3.45 4.97 3.67
CA ALA A 85 -4.90 4.73 3.79
C ALA A 85 -5.58 4.64 2.42
N ASN A 86 -4.98 5.22 1.37
CA ASN A 86 -5.49 5.16 0.00
C ASN A 86 -4.89 4.01 -0.82
N LEU A 87 -4.18 3.07 -0.19
CA LEU A 87 -3.60 1.91 -0.86
C LEU A 87 -4.21 0.62 -0.30
N MET A 88 -4.72 -0.22 -1.19
CA MET A 88 -5.24 -1.53 -0.85
C MET A 88 -4.25 -2.61 -1.30
N VAL A 89 -3.91 -3.48 -0.36
CA VAL A 89 -2.88 -4.51 -0.53
C VAL A 89 -3.49 -5.86 -0.19
N ARG A 90 -3.26 -6.82 -1.07
CA ARG A 90 -3.59 -8.22 -0.83
C ARG A 90 -2.42 -8.91 -0.16
N LEU A 91 -2.62 -9.40 1.05
CA LEU A 91 -1.57 -10.14 1.76
C LEU A 91 -1.21 -11.43 1.03
N ALA A 92 0.08 -11.72 0.94
CA ALA A 92 0.59 -13.03 0.58
C ALA A 92 0.53 -13.93 1.82
N ALA A 93 -0.02 -15.13 1.66
CA ALA A 93 -0.13 -16.13 2.72
C ALA A 93 1.21 -16.77 3.09
#